data_AF-A0A1H0IX99-F1
#
_entry.id   AF-A0A1H0IX99-F1
#
_cell.length_a   1.000
_cell.length_b   1.000
_cell.length_c   1.000
_cell.angle_alpha   90.00
_cell.angle_beta   90.00
_cell.angle_gamma   90.00
#
_symmetry.space_group_name_H-M   'P 1'
#
loop_
_entity.id
_entity.type
_entity.pdbx_description
1 polymer ?
#
loop_
_entity_poly.entity_id
_entity_poly.type
_entity_poly.pdbx_seq_one_letter_code
_entity_poly.pdbx_strand_id
1 'polypeptide(L)'
;MAILSNSAFGHPNGKIGGMVYYMLKGQAVCRMIGEQGKPSIKQKANYQAMEVTMRLVKPMKEFIRNSFELEARGTVKNPHNLAVSYNKKQALQGEYPNISVDYSKVVLCYGELPGARDFSMSKTETGLILNWNPESYAGGHDGDDILMIQLCYPSRKYGRSFLNASRRDSGEVILPLSEVDIHEPIEAYACFKSADGKQISNSIYLGNINGTVKSAKEQAAQEKYTLLKTRFDQIEPDYLTRKSQIELCLKTENKAFRTLETEYLALKDKLAHLPGGPG
;
A
#
# COMPACT_ATOMS: atom_id res chain seq x y z
N MET A 1 -17.19 24.87 -2.87
CA MET A 1 -18.24 24.60 -3.87
C MET A 1 -19.57 24.64 -3.15
N ALA A 2 -20.56 25.28 -3.74
CA ALA A 2 -21.94 25.22 -3.28
C ALA A 2 -22.77 24.47 -4.33
N ILE A 3 -23.81 23.79 -3.87
CA ILE A 3 -24.77 23.05 -4.68
C ILE A 3 -26.10 23.80 -4.57
N LEU A 4 -26.70 24.13 -5.70
CA LEU A 4 -28.06 24.68 -5.74
C LEU A 4 -29.06 23.54 -5.63
N SER A 5 -30.15 23.73 -4.88
CA SER A 5 -31.26 22.78 -4.92
C SER A 5 -31.94 22.80 -6.29
N ASN A 6 -32.68 21.73 -6.62
CA ASN A 6 -33.30 21.50 -7.93
C ASN A 6 -34.45 22.47 -8.31
N SER A 7 -34.56 23.64 -7.67
CA SER A 7 -35.57 24.65 -7.94
C SER A 7 -34.93 26.00 -8.28
N ALA A 8 -35.59 26.78 -9.14
CA ALA A 8 -35.10 28.11 -9.56
C ALA A 8 -34.92 29.10 -8.38
N PHE A 9 -35.64 28.88 -7.28
CA PHE A 9 -35.56 29.66 -6.04
C PHE A 9 -34.85 28.91 -4.91
N GLY A 10 -34.06 27.91 -5.27
CA GLY A 10 -33.36 27.05 -4.35
C GLY A 10 -32.31 27.79 -3.52
N HIS A 11 -32.21 27.48 -2.23
CA HIS A 11 -31.12 28.01 -1.42
C HIS A 11 -29.84 27.22 -1.72
N PRO A 12 -28.68 27.88 -1.88
CA PRO A 12 -27.42 27.18 -2.04
C PRO A 12 -27.04 26.42 -0.76
N ASN A 13 -26.32 25.31 -0.93
CA ASN A 13 -25.70 24.56 0.16
C ASN A 13 -24.20 24.43 -0.11
N GLY A 14 -23.38 25.03 0.74
CA GLY A 14 -21.93 25.02 0.65
C GLY A 14 -21.33 26.43 0.50
N LYS A 15 -20.11 26.48 -0.03
CA LYS A 15 -19.29 27.70 -0.07
C LYS A 15 -19.45 28.46 -1.38
N ILE A 16 -19.83 29.75 -1.29
CA ILE A 16 -19.81 30.75 -2.38
C ILE A 16 -18.97 31.93 -1.89
N GLY A 17 -17.84 32.21 -2.54
CA GLY A 17 -16.91 33.26 -2.10
C GLY A 17 -16.44 33.06 -0.66
N GLY A 18 -16.51 34.12 0.16
CA GLY A 18 -16.18 34.12 1.59
C GLY A 18 -17.32 33.63 2.51
N MET A 19 -18.44 33.16 1.94
CA MET A 19 -19.65 32.80 2.68
C MET A 19 -19.96 31.30 2.57
N VAL A 20 -20.61 30.76 3.61
CA VAL A 20 -21.11 29.39 3.66
C VAL A 20 -22.61 29.42 3.92
N TYR A 21 -23.34 28.76 3.04
CA TYR A 21 -24.80 28.59 3.10
C TYR A 21 -25.12 27.17 3.54
N TYR A 22 -26.01 27.00 4.51
CA TYR A 22 -26.43 25.69 5.01
C TYR A 22 -27.80 25.78 5.69
N MET A 23 -28.43 24.63 5.91
CA MET A 23 -29.68 24.54 6.67
C MET A 23 -29.37 24.27 8.13
N LEU A 24 -29.88 25.13 9.03
CA LEU A 24 -29.80 24.95 10.47
C LEU A 24 -31.22 24.81 11.01
N LYS A 25 -31.57 23.61 11.50
CA LYS A 25 -32.92 23.31 12.05
C LYS A 25 -34.07 23.76 11.12
N GLY A 26 -33.91 23.57 9.81
CA GLY A 26 -34.92 23.93 8.80
C GLY A 26 -34.86 25.39 8.32
N GLN A 27 -33.98 26.23 8.86
CA GLN A 27 -33.79 27.61 8.39
C GLN A 27 -32.55 27.73 7.50
N ALA A 28 -32.69 28.41 6.36
CA ALA A 28 -31.55 28.74 5.51
C ALA A 28 -30.70 29.81 6.19
N VAL A 29 -29.44 29.46 6.52
CA VAL A 29 -28.50 30.34 7.21
C VAL A 29 -27.31 30.59 6.31
N CYS A 30 -26.83 31.83 6.32
CA CYS A 30 -25.58 32.23 5.71
C CYS A 30 -24.64 32.79 6.77
N ARG A 31 -23.35 32.41 6.71
CA ARG A 31 -22.32 32.95 7.59
C ARG A 31 -21.02 33.18 6.84
N MET A 32 -20.19 34.09 7.37
CA MET A 32 -18.80 34.19 6.92
C MET A 32 -17.98 32.96 7.33
N ILE A 33 -16.98 32.64 6.53
CA ILE A 33 -15.98 31.64 6.87
C ILE A 33 -15.17 32.16 8.05
N GLY A 34 -15.11 31.38 9.13
CA GLY A 34 -14.25 31.69 10.27
C GLY A 34 -12.79 31.38 9.97
N GLU A 35 -11.88 31.99 10.72
CA GLU A 35 -10.45 31.72 10.61
C GLU A 35 -10.13 30.28 11.04
N GLN A 36 -9.27 29.60 10.27
CA GLN A 36 -8.81 28.26 10.64
C GLN A 36 -7.71 28.36 11.70
N GLY A 37 -7.98 27.83 12.89
CA GLY A 37 -6.97 27.64 13.92
C GLY A 37 -6.00 26.48 13.62
N LYS A 38 -5.08 26.21 14.57
CA LYS A 38 -4.14 25.09 14.47
C LYS A 38 -4.90 23.74 14.45
N PRO A 39 -4.56 22.81 13.53
CA PRO A 39 -5.25 21.53 13.47
C PRO A 39 -5.04 20.69 14.74
N SER A 40 -6.13 20.11 15.26
CA SER A 40 -6.09 19.14 16.35
C SER A 40 -5.41 17.84 15.93
N ILE A 41 -5.02 17.01 16.90
CA ILE A 41 -4.41 15.69 16.64
C ILE A 41 -5.34 14.82 15.78
N LYS A 42 -6.65 14.82 16.07
CA LYS A 42 -7.65 14.08 15.28
C LYS A 42 -7.75 14.59 13.84
N GLN A 43 -7.64 15.91 13.64
CA GLN A 43 -7.61 16.49 12.29
C GLN A 43 -6.34 16.06 11.54
N LYS A 44 -5.18 16.09 12.19
CA LYS A 44 -3.91 15.63 11.60
C LYS A 44 -3.96 14.13 11.24
N ALA A 45 -4.52 13.30 12.12
CA ALA A 45 -4.75 11.89 11.84
C ALA A 45 -5.62 11.69 10.60
N ASN A 46 -6.72 12.42 10.48
CA ASN A 46 -7.60 12.37 9.31
C ASN A 46 -6.91 12.85 8.02
N TYR A 47 -6.06 13.88 8.10
CA TYR A 47 -5.28 14.35 6.95
C TYR A 47 -4.27 13.31 6.49
N GLN A 48 -3.53 12.70 7.43
CA GLN A 48 -2.59 11.63 7.10
C GLN A 48 -3.31 10.41 6.52
N ALA A 49 -4.43 9.98 7.11
CA ALA A 49 -5.24 8.90 6.58
C ALA A 49 -5.69 9.17 5.13
N MET A 50 -6.12 10.39 4.84
CA MET A 50 -6.47 10.80 3.48
C MET A 50 -5.24 10.78 2.55
N GLU A 51 -4.10 11.30 3.00
CA GLU A 51 -2.87 11.31 2.21
C GLU A 51 -2.41 9.89 1.83
N VAL A 52 -2.39 8.97 2.80
CA VAL A 52 -2.03 7.57 2.60
C VAL A 52 -3.00 6.89 1.63
N THR A 53 -4.31 7.10 1.80
CA THR A 53 -5.32 6.55 0.90
C THR A 53 -5.18 7.09 -0.52
N MET A 54 -4.98 8.39 -0.68
CA MET A 54 -4.79 9.02 -2.00
C MET A 54 -3.53 8.50 -2.70
N ARG A 55 -2.46 8.26 -1.93
CA ARG A 55 -1.21 7.69 -2.44
C ARG A 55 -1.40 6.25 -2.93
N LEU A 56 -2.24 5.47 -2.24
CA LEU A 56 -2.65 4.13 -2.66
C LEU A 56 -3.47 4.17 -3.95
N VAL A 57 -4.52 4.99 -4.00
CA VAL A 57 -5.53 4.98 -5.08
C VAL A 57 -5.01 5.59 -6.38
N LYS A 58 -4.20 6.66 -6.31
CA LYS A 58 -3.78 7.44 -7.48
C LYS A 58 -3.12 6.61 -8.61
N PRO A 59 -2.21 5.66 -8.33
CA PRO A 59 -1.57 4.84 -9.37
C PRO A 59 -2.52 3.84 -10.04
N MET A 60 -3.68 3.56 -9.44
CA MET A 60 -4.66 2.58 -9.92
C MET A 60 -5.88 3.23 -10.60
N LYS A 61 -5.76 4.49 -11.02
CA LYS A 61 -6.89 5.29 -11.51
C LYS A 61 -7.68 4.61 -12.64
N GLU A 62 -6.99 4.01 -13.61
CA GLU A 62 -7.61 3.33 -14.74
C GLU A 62 -8.42 2.10 -14.31
N PHE A 63 -7.85 1.27 -13.44
CA PHE A 63 -8.54 0.11 -12.87
C PHE A 63 -9.78 0.53 -12.08
N ILE A 64 -9.61 1.49 -11.17
CA ILE A 64 -10.68 2.00 -10.29
C ILE A 64 -11.81 2.64 -11.09
N ARG A 65 -11.48 3.34 -12.19
CA ARG A 65 -12.50 3.90 -13.09
C ARG A 65 -13.39 2.80 -13.67
N ASN A 66 -12.82 1.67 -14.05
CA ASN A 66 -13.56 0.55 -14.65
C ASN A 66 -14.27 -0.31 -13.62
N SER A 67 -13.71 -0.46 -12.41
CA SER A 67 -14.26 -1.34 -11.39
C SER A 67 -15.39 -0.71 -10.58
N PHE A 68 -15.26 0.56 -10.21
CA PHE A 68 -16.28 1.29 -9.44
C PHE A 68 -17.29 2.03 -10.32
N GLU A 69 -17.23 1.89 -11.65
CA GLU A 69 -18.20 2.52 -12.56
C GLU A 69 -19.63 2.06 -12.25
N LEU A 70 -19.82 0.76 -12.07
CA LEU A 70 -21.13 0.15 -11.82
C LEU A 70 -21.72 0.63 -10.50
N GLU A 71 -20.91 0.74 -9.45
CA GLU A 71 -21.35 1.26 -8.15
C GLU A 71 -21.64 2.77 -8.18
N ALA A 72 -20.89 3.53 -8.99
CA ALA A 72 -21.14 4.96 -9.16
C ALA A 72 -22.41 5.26 -9.97
N ARG A 73 -22.83 4.34 -10.84
CA ARG A 73 -23.96 4.52 -11.76
C ARG A 73 -25.25 4.85 -10.99
N GLY A 74 -25.96 5.87 -11.46
CA GLY A 74 -27.19 6.35 -10.81
C GLY A 74 -26.97 7.14 -9.51
N THR A 75 -25.72 7.41 -9.12
CA THR A 75 -25.39 8.24 -7.97
C THR A 75 -24.67 9.53 -8.40
N VAL A 76 -24.53 10.47 -7.46
CA VAL A 76 -23.70 11.68 -7.64
C VAL A 76 -22.21 11.45 -7.32
N LYS A 77 -21.81 10.21 -7.00
CA LYS A 77 -20.44 9.87 -6.59
C LYS A 77 -19.59 9.54 -7.81
N ASN A 78 -18.31 9.88 -7.74
CA ASN A 78 -17.30 9.47 -8.73
C ASN A 78 -16.68 8.12 -8.29
N PRO A 79 -16.41 7.18 -9.22
CA PRO A 79 -15.69 5.93 -8.95
C PRO A 79 -14.43 6.10 -8.07
N HIS A 80 -13.63 7.12 -8.33
CA HIS A 80 -12.44 7.41 -7.54
C HIS A 80 -12.77 7.74 -6.08
N ASN A 81 -13.85 8.49 -5.83
CA ASN A 81 -14.26 8.85 -4.46
C ASN A 81 -14.84 7.65 -3.71
N LEU A 82 -15.50 6.73 -4.41
CA LEU A 82 -15.93 5.45 -3.84
C LEU A 82 -14.73 4.64 -3.38
N ALA A 83 -13.74 4.43 -4.26
CA ALA A 83 -12.52 3.70 -3.91
C ALA A 83 -11.77 4.33 -2.73
N VAL A 84 -11.66 5.67 -2.68
CA VAL A 84 -11.07 6.37 -1.53
C VAL A 84 -11.88 6.11 -0.26
N SER A 85 -13.22 6.16 -0.34
CA SER A 85 -14.10 5.94 0.81
C SER A 85 -13.98 4.52 1.38
N TYR A 86 -13.98 3.49 0.54
CA TYR A 86 -13.81 2.10 0.97
C TYR A 86 -12.43 1.88 1.61
N ASN A 87 -11.36 2.24 0.90
CA ASN A 87 -10.00 2.00 1.37
C ASN A 87 -9.64 2.80 2.62
N LYS A 88 -10.08 4.06 2.74
CA LYS A 88 -9.81 4.85 3.94
C LYS A 88 -10.44 4.23 5.19
N LYS A 89 -11.56 3.52 5.05
CA LYS A 89 -12.27 2.89 6.16
C LYS A 89 -11.71 1.50 6.51
N GLN A 90 -11.27 0.73 5.52
CA GLN A 90 -10.97 -0.70 5.69
C GLN A 90 -9.48 -1.04 5.58
N ALA A 91 -8.74 -0.31 4.74
CA ALA A 91 -7.38 -0.68 4.33
C ALA A 91 -6.29 0.11 5.06
N LEU A 92 -6.63 0.91 6.08
CA LEU A 92 -5.66 1.64 6.87
C LEU A 92 -5.38 0.93 8.20
N GLN A 93 -4.12 0.95 8.61
CA GLN A 93 -3.67 0.41 9.88
C GLN A 93 -2.70 1.38 10.60
N GLY A 94 -2.50 1.14 11.89
CA GLY A 94 -1.69 1.99 12.76
C GLY A 94 -2.43 3.25 13.22
N GLU A 95 -1.72 4.09 13.95
CA GLU A 95 -2.24 5.35 14.50
C GLU A 95 -1.34 6.51 14.12
N TYR A 96 -1.90 7.73 14.10
CA TYR A 96 -1.13 8.93 13.81
C TYR A 96 0.06 9.08 14.78
N PRO A 97 1.28 9.37 14.31
CA PRO A 97 1.67 9.76 12.95
C PRO A 97 2.19 8.62 12.06
N ASN A 98 1.89 7.37 12.35
CA ASN A 98 2.40 6.18 11.65
C ASN A 98 1.28 5.38 10.97
N ILE A 99 0.35 6.07 10.29
CA ILE A 99 -0.71 5.41 9.51
C ILE A 99 -0.12 4.83 8.21
N SER A 100 -0.44 3.57 7.91
CA SER A 100 0.00 2.86 6.70
C SER A 100 -1.14 2.05 6.07
N VAL A 101 -0.90 1.49 4.90
CA VAL A 101 -1.86 0.63 4.19
C VAL A 101 -1.67 -0.82 4.61
N ASP A 102 -2.77 -1.48 4.98
CA ASP A 102 -2.87 -2.93 5.03
C ASP A 102 -3.34 -3.43 3.66
N TYR A 103 -2.40 -3.90 2.84
CA TYR A 103 -2.67 -4.33 1.45
C TYR A 103 -3.65 -5.50 1.39
N SER A 104 -3.70 -6.36 2.42
CA SER A 104 -4.65 -7.48 2.45
C SER A 104 -6.13 -7.05 2.53
N LYS A 105 -6.39 -5.82 2.99
CA LYS A 105 -7.73 -5.24 3.16
C LYS A 105 -8.09 -4.22 2.10
N VAL A 106 -7.26 -4.04 1.07
CA VAL A 106 -7.53 -3.08 -0.01
C VAL A 106 -8.69 -3.58 -0.87
N VAL A 107 -9.67 -2.70 -1.09
CA VAL A 107 -10.83 -2.96 -1.93
C VAL A 107 -10.69 -2.18 -3.22
N LEU A 108 -10.58 -2.90 -4.34
CA LEU A 108 -10.46 -2.32 -5.68
C LEU A 108 -11.68 -2.55 -6.57
N CYS A 109 -12.47 -3.58 -6.29
CA CYS A 109 -13.73 -3.89 -6.96
C CYS A 109 -14.76 -4.22 -5.88
N TYR A 110 -16.00 -3.78 -6.06
CA TYR A 110 -17.10 -4.08 -5.15
C TYR A 110 -18.36 -4.40 -5.97
N GLY A 111 -18.91 -5.59 -5.78
CA GLY A 111 -20.06 -6.06 -6.56
C GLY A 111 -20.52 -7.47 -6.22
N GLU A 112 -21.51 -7.96 -6.96
CA GLU A 112 -22.27 -9.17 -6.64
C GLU A 112 -21.86 -10.39 -7.46
N LEU A 113 -21.07 -10.22 -8.52
CA LEU A 113 -20.60 -11.33 -9.34
C LEU A 113 -19.73 -12.27 -8.49
N PRO A 114 -19.98 -13.60 -8.51
CA PRO A 114 -19.12 -14.54 -7.80
C PRO A 114 -17.68 -14.49 -8.34
N GLY A 115 -16.71 -14.27 -7.45
CA GLY A 115 -15.30 -14.42 -7.78
C GLY A 115 -14.90 -15.90 -7.92
N ALA A 116 -13.76 -16.17 -8.56
CA ALA A 116 -13.16 -17.51 -8.53
C ALA A 116 -12.48 -17.77 -7.17
N ARG A 117 -12.40 -19.04 -6.78
CA ARG A 117 -11.65 -19.51 -5.60
C ARG A 117 -10.32 -20.12 -6.06
N ASP A 118 -9.48 -20.42 -5.08
CA ASP A 118 -8.24 -21.16 -5.28
C ASP A 118 -7.25 -20.47 -6.24
N PHE A 119 -7.19 -19.13 -6.17
CA PHE A 119 -6.16 -18.39 -6.86
C PHE A 119 -4.78 -18.77 -6.34
N SER A 120 -3.86 -19.05 -7.26
CA SER A 120 -2.44 -19.18 -6.97
C SER A 120 -1.63 -18.27 -7.89
N MET A 121 -0.54 -17.75 -7.35
CA MET A 121 0.33 -16.82 -8.03
C MET A 121 1.77 -17.27 -7.87
N SER A 122 2.49 -17.42 -8.99
CA SER A 122 3.90 -17.81 -9.01
C SER A 122 4.71 -16.90 -9.90
N LYS A 123 5.93 -16.58 -9.47
CA LYS A 123 6.88 -15.76 -10.22
C LYS A 123 7.70 -16.65 -11.16
N THR A 124 7.90 -16.16 -12.38
CA THR A 124 8.82 -16.74 -13.39
C THR A 124 9.94 -15.75 -13.69
N GLU A 125 10.87 -16.07 -14.60
CA GLU A 125 11.93 -15.16 -15.02
C GLU A 125 11.42 -13.95 -15.83
N THR A 126 10.31 -14.11 -16.56
CA THR A 126 9.78 -13.11 -17.50
C THR A 126 8.45 -12.49 -17.08
N GLY A 127 7.87 -12.93 -15.96
CA GLY A 127 6.57 -12.44 -15.51
C GLY A 127 5.95 -13.22 -14.35
N LEU A 128 4.64 -13.09 -14.22
CA LEU A 128 3.84 -13.80 -13.22
C LEU A 128 2.90 -14.79 -13.91
N ILE A 129 2.78 -15.97 -13.35
CA ILE A 129 1.74 -16.94 -13.71
C ILE A 129 0.67 -16.89 -12.63
N LEU A 130 -0.57 -16.75 -13.06
CA LEU A 130 -1.76 -16.82 -12.21
C LEU A 130 -2.62 -17.98 -12.64
N ASN A 131 -3.01 -18.81 -11.68
CA ASN A 131 -3.94 -19.91 -11.90
C ASN A 131 -5.14 -19.77 -10.97
N TRP A 132 -6.31 -20.19 -11.42
CA TRP A 132 -7.53 -20.29 -10.62
C TRP A 132 -8.35 -21.47 -11.11
N ASN A 133 -9.29 -21.94 -10.30
CA ASN A 133 -10.20 -23.00 -10.70
C ASN A 133 -11.45 -22.41 -11.40
N PRO A 134 -11.66 -22.63 -12.71
CA PRO A 134 -12.83 -22.11 -13.43
C PRO A 134 -14.15 -22.68 -12.90
N GLU A 135 -14.16 -23.88 -12.33
CA GLU A 135 -15.36 -24.57 -11.85
C GLU A 135 -15.72 -24.21 -10.40
N SER A 136 -14.90 -23.37 -9.74
CA SER A 136 -15.02 -23.11 -8.30
C SER A 136 -16.22 -22.25 -7.87
N TYR A 137 -17.06 -21.79 -8.82
CA TYR A 137 -18.21 -20.93 -8.56
C TYR A 137 -19.53 -21.56 -9.04
N ALA A 138 -20.57 -21.42 -8.23
CA ALA A 138 -21.89 -22.03 -8.46
C ALA A 138 -22.85 -21.14 -9.28
N GLY A 139 -22.31 -20.20 -10.09
CA GLY A 139 -23.07 -19.10 -10.70
C GLY A 139 -23.68 -19.36 -12.08
N GLY A 140 -23.28 -20.43 -12.78
CA GLY A 140 -23.70 -20.70 -14.16
C GLY A 140 -22.63 -20.35 -15.21
N HIS A 141 -22.99 -20.51 -16.50
CA HIS A 141 -22.12 -20.50 -17.69
C HIS A 141 -21.53 -19.11 -18.06
N ASP A 142 -20.91 -18.43 -17.11
CA ASP A 142 -20.21 -17.14 -17.31
C ASP A 142 -18.70 -17.34 -17.58
N GLY A 143 -18.37 -18.38 -18.34
CA GLY A 143 -16.96 -18.71 -18.65
C GLY A 143 -16.25 -17.62 -19.46
N ASP A 144 -17.00 -16.78 -20.16
CA ASP A 144 -16.51 -15.65 -20.94
C ASP A 144 -16.31 -14.37 -20.13
N ASP A 145 -16.61 -14.38 -18.82
CA ASP A 145 -16.24 -13.31 -17.90
C ASP A 145 -14.76 -12.95 -18.03
N ILE A 146 -14.46 -11.66 -17.89
CA ILE A 146 -13.14 -11.13 -18.08
C ILE A 146 -12.43 -10.96 -16.74
N LEU A 147 -11.26 -11.56 -16.62
CA LEU A 147 -10.35 -11.37 -15.50
C LEU A 147 -9.67 -9.99 -15.61
N MET A 148 -9.86 -9.18 -14.59
CA MET A 148 -9.18 -7.91 -14.37
C MET A 148 -8.12 -8.08 -13.29
N ILE A 149 -6.89 -7.61 -13.54
CA ILE A 149 -5.79 -7.68 -12.57
C ILE A 149 -5.17 -6.30 -12.34
N GLN A 150 -4.89 -5.99 -11.08
CA GLN A 150 -4.14 -4.82 -10.67
C GLN A 150 -2.86 -5.25 -9.96
N LEU A 151 -1.71 -4.83 -10.48
CA LEU A 151 -0.42 -4.94 -9.81
C LEU A 151 -0.06 -3.58 -9.20
N CYS A 152 0.21 -3.55 -7.91
CA CYS A 152 0.62 -2.38 -7.16
C CYS A 152 2.10 -2.51 -6.79
N TYR A 153 2.86 -1.44 -7.00
CA TYR A 153 4.29 -1.37 -6.67
C TYR A 153 4.48 -0.32 -5.57
N PRO A 154 4.40 -0.70 -4.28
CA PRO A 154 4.40 0.27 -3.19
C PRO A 154 5.66 1.13 -3.13
N SER A 155 6.84 0.56 -3.45
CA SER A 155 8.13 1.26 -3.45
C SER A 155 8.15 2.43 -4.43
N ARG A 156 7.65 2.21 -5.65
CA ARG A 156 7.69 3.19 -6.75
C ARG A 156 6.44 4.05 -6.83
N LYS A 157 5.42 3.81 -5.99
CA LYS A 157 4.10 4.46 -6.06
C LYS A 157 3.51 4.36 -7.47
N TYR A 158 3.64 3.17 -8.05
CA TYR A 158 3.22 2.86 -9.42
C TYR A 158 2.21 1.72 -9.41
N GLY A 159 1.36 1.66 -10.44
CA GLY A 159 0.36 0.62 -10.61
C GLY A 159 0.28 0.23 -12.07
N ARG A 160 0.13 -1.07 -12.34
CA ARG A 160 -0.08 -1.61 -13.68
C ARG A 160 -1.39 -2.39 -13.70
N SER A 161 -2.28 -2.02 -14.61
CA SER A 161 -3.62 -2.59 -14.73
C SER A 161 -3.73 -3.44 -15.98
N PHE A 162 -4.29 -4.63 -15.86
CA PHE A 162 -4.69 -5.52 -16.95
C PHE A 162 -6.21 -5.63 -16.90
N LEU A 163 -6.91 -4.82 -17.70
CA LEU A 163 -8.37 -4.77 -17.67
C LEU A 163 -9.02 -5.93 -18.42
N ASN A 164 -8.28 -6.56 -19.33
CA ASN A 164 -8.72 -7.73 -20.10
C ASN A 164 -7.60 -8.76 -20.09
N ALA A 165 -7.27 -9.32 -18.92
CA ALA A 165 -6.11 -10.18 -18.77
C ALA A 165 -6.33 -11.57 -19.39
N SER A 166 -7.47 -12.18 -19.11
CA SER A 166 -7.88 -13.49 -19.66
C SER A 166 -9.38 -13.67 -19.50
N ARG A 167 -9.94 -14.68 -20.15
CA ARG A 167 -11.29 -15.17 -19.83
C ARG A 167 -11.27 -16.01 -18.57
N ARG A 168 -12.40 -16.08 -17.87
CA ARG A 168 -12.56 -16.87 -16.65
C ARG A 168 -12.36 -18.37 -16.90
N ASP A 169 -12.83 -18.88 -18.03
CA ASP A 169 -12.72 -20.30 -18.41
C ASP A 169 -11.29 -20.74 -18.76
N SER A 170 -10.36 -19.82 -19.04
CA SER A 170 -8.97 -20.16 -19.32
C SER A 170 -8.26 -20.85 -18.15
N GLY A 171 -8.63 -20.54 -16.91
CA GLY A 171 -8.00 -21.07 -15.68
C GLY A 171 -6.56 -20.62 -15.42
N GLU A 172 -5.88 -20.04 -16.41
CA GLU A 172 -4.51 -19.55 -16.32
C GLU A 172 -4.34 -18.23 -17.08
N VAL A 173 -3.42 -17.39 -16.60
CA VAL A 173 -2.89 -16.25 -17.37
C VAL A 173 -1.42 -15.99 -17.02
N ILE A 174 -0.63 -15.64 -18.05
CA ILE A 174 0.74 -15.19 -17.90
C ILE A 174 0.78 -13.66 -18.05
N LEU A 175 1.26 -12.97 -17.03
CA LEU A 175 1.44 -11.52 -17.02
C LEU A 175 2.91 -11.16 -17.31
N PRO A 176 3.25 -10.67 -18.51
CA PRO A 176 4.62 -10.29 -18.82
C PRO A 176 5.04 -9.05 -18.02
N LEU A 177 6.14 -9.14 -17.30
CA LEU A 177 6.73 -8.05 -16.54
C LEU A 177 8.05 -7.60 -17.17
N SER A 178 8.41 -6.34 -16.96
CA SER A 178 9.75 -5.87 -17.34
C SER A 178 10.79 -6.41 -16.36
N GLU A 179 12.06 -6.46 -16.79
CA GLU A 179 13.19 -6.82 -15.91
C GLU A 179 13.29 -5.92 -14.67
N VAL A 180 12.80 -4.68 -14.75
CA VAL A 180 12.79 -3.77 -13.61
C VAL A 180 11.65 -4.12 -12.64
N ASP A 181 10.45 -4.38 -13.16
CA ASP A 181 9.26 -4.57 -12.33
C ASP A 181 9.27 -5.92 -11.59
N ILE A 182 9.88 -6.95 -12.19
CA ILE A 182 9.90 -8.30 -11.64
C ILE A 182 10.68 -8.43 -10.33
N HIS A 183 11.59 -7.50 -10.03
CA HIS A 183 12.38 -7.49 -8.79
C HIS A 183 11.82 -6.55 -7.72
N GLU A 184 10.81 -5.74 -8.05
CA GLU A 184 10.16 -4.85 -7.09
C GLU A 184 9.15 -5.61 -6.23
N PRO A 185 8.86 -5.13 -5.01
CA PRO A 185 7.70 -5.54 -4.22
C PRO A 185 6.40 -5.35 -5.00
N ILE A 186 5.64 -6.43 -5.21
CA ILE A 186 4.37 -6.41 -5.95
C ILE A 186 3.24 -6.87 -5.05
N GLU A 187 2.20 -6.05 -4.92
CA GLU A 187 0.92 -6.41 -4.31
C GLU A 187 -0.11 -6.63 -5.42
N ALA A 188 -0.63 -7.86 -5.56
CA ALA A 188 -1.49 -8.22 -6.68
C ALA A 188 -2.95 -8.42 -6.26
N TYR A 189 -3.86 -7.95 -7.09
CA TYR A 189 -5.31 -8.06 -6.89
C TYR A 189 -5.98 -8.53 -8.18
N ALA A 190 -7.02 -9.33 -8.06
CA ALA A 190 -7.86 -9.76 -9.17
C ALA A 190 -9.34 -9.49 -8.89
N CYS A 191 -10.12 -9.27 -9.94
CA CYS A 191 -11.57 -9.36 -9.90
C CYS A 191 -12.09 -9.78 -11.29
N PHE A 192 -13.31 -10.29 -11.36
CA PHE A 192 -13.97 -10.62 -12.62
C PHE A 192 -15.01 -9.56 -12.98
N LYS A 193 -15.12 -9.27 -14.26
CA LYS A 193 -16.18 -8.45 -14.83
C LYS A 193 -16.95 -9.28 -15.85
N SER A 194 -18.28 -9.18 -15.83
CA SER A 194 -19.09 -9.94 -16.77
C SER A 194 -18.76 -9.57 -18.22
N ALA A 195 -18.89 -10.52 -19.14
CA ALA A 195 -18.61 -10.27 -20.56
C ALA A 195 -19.46 -9.11 -21.14
N ASP A 196 -20.70 -8.94 -20.64
CA ASP A 196 -21.58 -7.82 -20.99
C ASP A 196 -21.26 -6.51 -20.25
N GLY A 197 -20.31 -6.54 -19.31
CA GLY A 197 -19.82 -5.41 -18.53
C GLY A 197 -20.78 -4.87 -17.48
N LYS A 198 -21.89 -5.57 -17.18
CA LYS A 198 -22.93 -5.10 -16.25
C LYS A 198 -22.72 -5.54 -14.80
N GLN A 199 -21.90 -6.55 -14.56
CA GLN A 199 -21.60 -7.07 -13.24
C GLN A 199 -20.09 -7.13 -12.99
N ILE A 200 -19.70 -7.03 -11.73
CA ILE A 200 -18.30 -7.15 -11.30
C ILE A 200 -18.25 -7.87 -9.95
N SER A 201 -17.16 -8.61 -9.72
CA SER A 201 -16.93 -9.30 -8.45
C SER A 201 -16.27 -8.36 -7.45
N ASN A 202 -16.29 -8.76 -6.18
CA ASN A 202 -15.38 -8.17 -5.20
C ASN A 202 -13.92 -8.45 -5.59
N SER A 203 -13.01 -7.54 -5.24
CA SER A 203 -11.58 -7.75 -5.43
C SER A 203 -11.02 -8.80 -4.46
N ILE A 204 -10.14 -9.64 -4.97
CA ILE A 204 -9.41 -10.67 -4.24
C ILE A 204 -7.95 -10.25 -4.18
N TYR A 205 -7.38 -10.26 -2.98
CA TYR A 205 -5.94 -10.07 -2.79
C TYR A 205 -5.22 -11.39 -3.05
N LEU A 206 -4.26 -11.38 -3.98
CA LEU A 206 -3.53 -12.56 -4.42
C LEU A 206 -2.23 -12.80 -3.64
N GLY A 207 -1.84 -11.83 -2.81
CA GLY A 207 -0.61 -11.86 -2.04
C GLY A 207 0.46 -10.91 -2.55
N ASN A 208 1.61 -11.02 -1.90
CA ASN A 208 2.79 -10.20 -2.14
C ASN A 208 3.89 -11.04 -2.83
N ILE A 209 4.57 -10.45 -3.81
CA ILE A 209 5.78 -11.01 -4.43
C ILE A 209 6.96 -10.12 -4.10
N ASN A 210 8.12 -10.73 -3.81
CA ASN A 210 9.39 -10.09 -3.44
C ASN A 210 9.38 -9.37 -2.07
N GLY A 211 8.39 -9.63 -1.21
CA GLY A 211 8.33 -9.15 0.18
C GLY A 211 7.65 -7.79 0.35
N THR A 212 7.34 -7.44 1.59
CA THR A 212 6.70 -6.16 1.96
C THR A 212 7.71 -5.01 1.93
N VAL A 213 7.27 -3.82 1.51
CA VAL A 213 8.09 -2.61 1.59
C VAL A 213 8.34 -2.26 3.06
N LYS A 214 9.57 -2.53 3.52
CA LYS A 214 10.07 -2.05 4.81
C LYS A 214 9.86 -0.53 4.86
N SER A 215 9.31 -0.02 5.95
CA SER A 215 9.12 1.42 6.18
C SER A 215 10.43 2.18 5.96
N ALA A 216 10.41 3.45 5.54
CA ALA A 216 11.64 4.24 5.38
C ALA A 216 12.50 4.28 6.67
N LYS A 217 11.88 4.17 7.85
CA LYS A 217 12.59 4.01 9.13
C LYS A 217 13.25 2.63 9.27
N GLU A 218 12.59 1.58 8.80
CA GLU A 218 13.11 0.21 8.81
C GLU A 218 14.20 0.02 7.76
N GLN A 219 14.07 0.64 6.59
CA GLN A 219 15.12 0.71 5.56
C GLN A 219 16.35 1.45 6.09
N ALA A 220 16.18 2.64 6.67
CA ALA A 220 17.27 3.38 7.29
C ALA A 220 17.90 2.63 8.47
N ALA A 221 17.10 1.93 9.28
CA ALA A 221 17.60 1.08 10.36
C ALA A 221 18.39 -0.12 9.82
N GLN A 222 17.90 -0.76 8.75
CA GLN A 222 18.57 -1.88 8.08
C GLN A 222 19.87 -1.45 7.40
N GLU A 223 19.88 -0.34 6.69
CA GLU A 223 21.10 0.23 6.07
C GLU A 223 22.14 0.57 7.13
N LYS A 224 21.71 1.20 8.23
CA LYS A 224 22.55 1.49 9.38
C LYS A 224 23.10 0.21 10.01
N TYR A 225 22.26 -0.83 10.16
CA TYR A 225 22.68 -2.14 10.67
C TYR A 225 23.72 -2.78 9.74
N THR A 226 23.46 -2.85 8.44
CA THR A 226 24.39 -3.43 7.45
C THR A 226 25.73 -2.71 7.46
N LEU A 227 25.74 -1.38 7.51
CA LEU A 227 26.97 -0.60 7.55
C LEU A 227 27.78 -0.85 8.83
N LEU A 228 27.11 -0.89 9.99
CA LEU A 228 27.76 -1.20 11.27
C LEU A 228 28.26 -2.64 11.31
N LYS A 229 27.51 -3.59 10.75
CA LYS A 229 27.88 -5.01 10.70
C LYS A 229 29.11 -5.22 9.82
N THR A 230 29.16 -4.63 8.63
CA THR A 230 30.35 -4.66 7.76
C THR A 230 31.58 -4.11 8.47
N ARG A 231 31.44 -2.98 9.20
CA ARG A 231 32.56 -2.40 9.96
C ARG A 231 32.98 -3.30 11.13
N PHE A 232 32.03 -3.91 11.82
CA PHE A 232 32.30 -4.85 12.91
C PHE A 232 33.04 -6.09 12.40
N ASP A 233 32.60 -6.69 11.30
CA ASP A 233 33.22 -7.88 10.69
C ASP A 233 34.66 -7.62 10.21
N GLN A 234 34.98 -6.37 9.85
CA GLN A 234 36.35 -5.97 9.52
C GLN A 234 37.27 -5.85 10.75
N ILE A 235 36.72 -5.44 11.90
CA ILE A 235 37.50 -5.13 13.12
C ILE A 235 37.63 -6.35 14.03
N GLU A 236 36.57 -7.16 14.13
CA GLU A 236 36.50 -8.31 15.04
C GLU A 236 37.71 -9.25 14.93
N PRO A 237 38.20 -9.63 13.72
CA PRO A 237 39.38 -10.48 13.60
C PRO A 237 40.66 -9.85 14.18
N ASP A 238 40.90 -8.55 13.93
CA ASP A 238 42.10 -7.85 14.44
C ASP A 238 42.02 -7.68 15.96
N TYR A 239 40.83 -7.37 16.50
CA TYR A 239 40.61 -7.31 17.95
C TYR A 239 40.91 -8.64 18.63
N LEU A 240 40.30 -9.72 18.15
CA LEU A 240 40.46 -11.06 18.74
C LEU A 240 41.92 -11.53 18.67
N THR A 241 42.60 -11.27 17.54
CA THR A 241 44.01 -11.63 17.37
C THR A 241 44.91 -10.89 18.33
N ARG A 242 44.75 -9.55 18.46
CA ARG A 242 45.56 -8.75 19.38
C ARG A 242 45.27 -9.06 20.84
N LYS A 243 44.00 -9.27 21.18
CA LYS A 243 43.58 -9.65 22.53
C LYS A 243 44.24 -10.98 22.94
N SER A 244 44.19 -11.99 22.08
CA SER A 244 44.86 -13.27 22.32
C SER A 244 46.38 -13.13 22.49
N GLN A 245 47.04 -12.30 21.69
CA GLN A 245 48.49 -12.02 21.83
C GLN A 245 48.83 -11.34 23.16
N ILE A 246 47.95 -10.46 23.66
CA ILE A 246 48.13 -9.80 24.96
C ILE A 246 47.89 -10.79 26.11
N GLU A 247 46.85 -11.62 26.03
CA GLU A 247 46.54 -12.68 27.01
C GLU A 247 47.66 -13.72 27.11
N LEU A 248 48.34 -14.03 25.99
CA LEU A 248 49.51 -14.90 25.94
C LEU A 248 50.83 -14.20 26.32
N CYS A 249 50.77 -12.95 26.81
CA CYS A 249 51.93 -12.12 27.15
C CYS A 249 52.93 -11.91 25.98
N LEU A 250 52.53 -12.11 24.73
CA LEU A 250 53.36 -11.91 23.53
C LEU A 250 53.47 -10.42 23.14
N LYS A 251 52.50 -9.61 23.57
CA LYS A 251 52.47 -8.15 23.37
C LYS A 251 51.91 -7.44 24.59
N THR A 252 52.27 -6.17 24.76
CA THR A 252 51.71 -5.30 25.80
C THR A 252 50.54 -4.49 25.26
N GLU A 253 49.60 -4.14 26.15
CA GLU A 253 48.57 -3.16 25.81
C GLU A 253 49.19 -1.83 25.42
N ASN A 254 48.81 -1.32 24.26
CA ASN A 254 49.21 -0.01 23.79
C ASN A 254 47.98 0.86 23.47
N LYS A 255 48.21 2.15 23.21
CA LYS A 255 47.14 3.09 22.88
C LYS A 255 46.30 2.62 21.69
N ALA A 256 46.93 1.99 20.69
CA ALA A 256 46.24 1.49 19.50
C ALA A 256 45.26 0.34 19.83
N PHE A 257 45.64 -0.56 20.73
CA PHE A 257 44.76 -1.63 21.22
C PHE A 257 43.56 -1.06 21.98
N ARG A 258 43.76 -0.10 22.88
CA ARG A 258 42.65 0.54 23.64
C ARG A 258 41.64 1.24 22.74
N THR A 259 42.11 1.93 21.70
CA THR A 259 41.23 2.55 20.69
C THR A 259 40.40 1.49 19.97
N LEU A 260 41.06 0.40 19.54
CA LEU A 260 40.42 -0.69 18.81
C LEU A 260 39.41 -1.46 19.67
N GLU A 261 39.71 -1.68 20.95
CA GLU A 261 38.79 -2.24 21.94
C GLU A 261 37.56 -1.35 22.16
N THR A 262 37.78 -0.03 22.29
CA THR A 262 36.67 0.93 22.46
C THR A 262 35.75 0.91 21.23
N GLU A 263 36.32 0.86 20.02
CA GLU A 263 35.56 0.77 18.77
C GLU A 263 34.79 -0.55 18.68
N TYR A 264 35.43 -1.69 18.99
CA TYR A 264 34.79 -3.00 19.00
C TYR A 264 33.60 -3.06 19.97
N LEU A 265 33.79 -2.63 21.22
CA LEU A 265 32.72 -2.64 22.24
C LEU A 265 31.56 -1.71 21.85
N ALA A 266 31.85 -0.52 21.31
CA ALA A 266 30.83 0.41 20.86
C ALA A 266 30.03 -0.12 19.66
N LEU A 267 30.68 -0.82 18.71
CA LEU A 267 30.00 -1.45 17.58
C LEU A 267 29.14 -2.64 18.03
N LYS A 268 29.66 -3.46 18.94
CA LYS A 268 28.94 -4.60 19.53
C LYS A 268 27.65 -4.14 20.24
N ASP A 269 27.74 -3.10 21.05
CA ASP A 269 26.60 -2.51 21.77
C ASP A 269 25.56 -1.92 20.80
N LYS A 270 26.00 -1.15 19.80
CA LYS A 270 25.10 -0.58 18.77
C LYS A 270 24.37 -1.66 17.96
N LEU A 271 25.04 -2.76 17.64
CA LEU A 271 24.44 -3.87 16.91
C LEU A 271 23.41 -4.64 17.76
N ALA A 272 23.59 -4.70 19.09
CA ALA A 272 22.64 -5.35 20.01
C ALA A 272 21.30 -4.59 20.14
N HIS A 273 21.31 -3.27 19.94
CA HIS A 273 20.14 -2.41 20.13
C HIS A 273 19.44 -1.97 18.83
N LEU A 274 19.91 -2.41 17.66
CA LEU A 274 19.28 -2.10 16.37
C LEU A 274 18.32 -3.25 15.94
N PRO A 275 17.12 -2.93 15.43
CA PRO A 275 16.24 -3.94 14.86
C PRO A 275 16.88 -4.48 13.57
N GLY A 276 17.27 -5.76 13.58
CA GLY A 276 18.02 -6.39 12.48
C GLY A 276 19.01 -7.48 12.91
N GLY A 277 19.26 -7.65 14.22
CA GLY A 277 19.94 -8.84 14.73
C GLY A 277 19.15 -10.12 14.40
N PRO A 278 19.83 -11.26 14.18
CA PRO A 278 19.15 -12.54 14.02
C PRO A 278 18.39 -12.84 15.32
N GLY A 279 17.07 -12.68 15.26
CA GLY A 279 16.12 -13.34 16.14
C GLY A 279 15.62 -14.61 15.47
#